data_AF-V4SY33-F1
#
_entry.id   AF-V4SY33-F1
#
_cell.length_a   1.000
_cell.length_b   1.000
_cell.length_c   1.000
_cell.angle_alpha   90.00
_cell.angle_beta   90.00
_cell.angle_gamma   90.00
#
_symmetry.space_group_name_H-M   'P 1'
#
loop_
_entity.id
_entity.type
_entity.pdbx_description
1 polymer ?
#
loop_
_entity_poly.entity_id
_entity_poly.type
_entity_poly.pdbx_seq_one_letter_code
_entity_poly.pdbx_strand_id
1 'polypeptide(L)'
;GCDGSILIENGPNAEKHAFGHQGVGGFEVVEKAKARSEDACPGVVSCADIVALAARDAIALSNGPSYQVPTGRRDGEVSNVTLADDMPDVSDSIQQLKTKFLHKGLSEKDLVLLS
;
A
#
# COMPACT_ATOMS: atom_id res chain seq x y z
N GLY A 1 1.55 -2.22 7.78
CA GLY A 1 2.89 -1.83 7.28
C GLY A 1 2.86 -1.93 5.76
N CYS A 2 3.94 -2.36 5.09
CA CYS A 2 3.83 -2.86 3.70
C CYS A 2 3.66 -4.38 3.73
N ASP A 3 2.53 -4.84 4.23
CA ASP A 3 2.20 -6.22 4.56
C ASP A 3 0.89 -6.68 3.91
N GLY A 4 0.27 -5.86 3.06
CA GLY A 4 -0.94 -6.24 2.34
C GLY A 4 -2.19 -6.37 3.24
N SER A 5 -2.15 -5.88 4.48
CA SER A 5 -3.29 -5.94 5.42
C SER A 5 -4.57 -5.29 4.86
N ILE A 6 -4.42 -4.22 4.07
CA ILE A 6 -5.53 -3.55 3.36
C ILE A 6 -6.30 -4.46 2.39
N LEU A 7 -5.67 -5.55 1.91
CA LEU A 7 -6.29 -6.49 0.98
C LEU A 7 -7.17 -7.54 1.69
N ILE A 8 -7.05 -7.66 3.02
CA ILE A 8 -7.77 -8.66 3.79
C ILE A 8 -9.17 -8.15 4.09
N GLU A 9 -10.18 -8.88 3.62
CA GLU A 9 -11.59 -8.64 3.95
C GLU A 9 -12.00 -9.56 5.11
N ASN A 10 -12.02 -9.02 6.32
CA ASN A 10 -12.42 -9.74 7.54
C ASN A 10 -13.70 -9.16 8.19
N GLY A 11 -14.53 -8.47 7.40
CA GLY A 11 -15.81 -7.91 7.83
C GLY A 11 -15.75 -6.40 8.09
N PRO A 12 -16.68 -5.84 8.90
CA PRO A 12 -16.85 -4.39 9.04
C PRO A 12 -15.62 -3.64 9.55
N ASN A 13 -14.70 -4.33 10.23
CA ASN A 13 -13.50 -3.75 10.80
C ASN A 13 -12.26 -3.89 9.90
N ALA A 14 -12.41 -4.32 8.64
CA ALA A 14 -11.29 -4.40 7.72
C ALA A 14 -10.70 -3.00 7.44
N GLU A 15 -9.37 -2.91 7.31
CA GLU A 15 -8.63 -1.68 7.01
C GLU A 15 -9.12 -0.98 5.73
N LYS A 16 -9.65 -1.76 4.78
CA LYS A 16 -10.27 -1.27 3.55
C LYS A 16 -11.48 -0.36 3.78
N HIS A 17 -12.21 -0.54 4.89
CA HIS A 17 -13.38 0.27 5.23
C HIS A 17 -13.04 1.49 6.10
N ALA A 18 -11.76 1.70 6.40
CA ALA A 18 -11.33 2.83 7.20
C ALA A 18 -11.52 4.16 6.45
N PHE A 19 -11.83 5.22 7.17
CA PHE A 19 -12.01 6.56 6.60
C PHE A 19 -10.76 7.02 5.82
N GLY A 20 -9.56 6.76 6.34
CA GLY A 20 -8.28 7.11 5.68
C GLY A 20 -7.99 6.36 4.38
N HIS A 21 -8.76 5.30 4.06
CA HIS A 21 -8.65 4.56 2.80
C HIS A 21 -9.87 4.75 1.89
N GLN A 22 -10.74 5.72 2.22
CA GLN A 22 -11.88 6.03 1.38
C GLN A 22 -11.41 6.48 -0.02
N GLY A 23 -11.84 5.76 -1.05
CA GLY A 23 -11.48 6.03 -2.44
C GLY A 23 -10.34 5.17 -2.99
N VAL A 24 -9.71 4.32 -2.17
CA VAL A 24 -8.75 3.30 -2.68
C VAL A 24 -9.49 2.31 -3.59
N GLY A 25 -8.90 1.99 -4.73
CA GLY A 25 -9.42 1.04 -5.71
C GLY A 25 -8.32 0.14 -6.29
N GLY A 26 -8.68 -0.70 -7.26
CA GLY A 26 -7.73 -1.61 -7.93
C GLY A 26 -7.47 -2.93 -7.20
N PHE A 27 -8.28 -3.27 -6.19
CA PHE A 27 -8.21 -4.55 -5.47
C PHE A 27 -8.34 -5.74 -6.44
N GLU A 28 -9.25 -5.65 -7.40
CA GLU A 28 -9.50 -6.67 -8.42
C GLU A 28 -8.32 -6.87 -9.37
N VAL A 29 -7.48 -5.85 -9.55
CA VAL A 29 -6.25 -5.94 -10.35
C VAL A 29 -5.20 -6.74 -9.60
N VAL A 30 -5.06 -6.49 -8.29
CA VAL A 30 -4.14 -7.23 -7.41
C VAL A 30 -4.58 -8.69 -7.29
N GLU A 31 -5.87 -8.96 -7.12
CA GLU A 31 -6.41 -10.33 -7.07
C GLU A 31 -6.13 -11.11 -8.36
N LYS A 32 -6.33 -10.49 -9.54
CA LYS A 32 -6.00 -11.12 -10.83
C LYS A 32 -4.51 -11.38 -10.99
N ALA A 33 -3.66 -10.46 -10.55
CA ALA A 33 -2.22 -10.64 -10.56
C ALA A 33 -1.80 -11.78 -9.63
N LYS A 34 -2.40 -11.88 -8.45
CA LYS A 34 -2.18 -12.98 -7.50
C LYS A 34 -2.61 -14.32 -8.08
N ALA A 35 -3.79 -14.43 -8.68
CA ALA A 35 -4.26 -15.66 -9.31
C ALA A 35 -3.28 -16.18 -10.37
N ARG A 36 -2.80 -15.29 -11.27
CA ARG A 36 -1.80 -15.66 -12.28
C ARG A 36 -0.46 -16.05 -11.67
N SER A 37 -0.06 -15.39 -10.59
CA SER A 37 1.19 -15.70 -9.88
C SER A 37 1.10 -17.07 -9.20
N GLU A 38 -0.05 -17.40 -8.62
CA GLU A 38 -0.30 -18.71 -8.02
C GLU A 38 -0.35 -19.83 -9.06
N ASP A 39 -0.90 -19.58 -10.26
CA ASP A 39 -0.89 -20.55 -11.37
C ASP A 39 0.54 -20.89 -11.83
N ALA A 40 1.44 -19.91 -11.81
CA ALA A 40 2.83 -20.08 -12.25
C ALA A 40 3.77 -20.58 -11.14
N CYS A 41 3.59 -20.06 -9.92
CA CYS A 41 4.42 -20.36 -8.75
C CYS A 41 3.58 -20.33 -7.46
N PRO A 42 2.91 -21.44 -7.11
CA PRO A 42 2.02 -21.52 -5.95
C PRO A 42 2.74 -21.18 -4.63
N GLY A 43 2.17 -20.26 -3.85
CA GLY A 43 2.64 -19.91 -2.50
C GLY A 43 3.98 -19.19 -2.43
N VAL A 44 4.52 -18.69 -3.55
CA VAL A 44 5.85 -18.05 -3.59
C VAL A 44 5.76 -16.53 -3.45
N VAL A 45 4.84 -15.89 -4.17
CA VAL A 45 4.77 -14.42 -4.27
C VAL A 45 3.75 -13.88 -3.27
N SER A 46 4.18 -13.00 -2.37
CA SER A 46 3.28 -12.36 -1.41
C SER A 46 2.41 -11.29 -2.08
N CYS A 47 1.19 -11.09 -1.57
CA CYS A 47 0.32 -10.01 -2.01
C CYS A 47 0.96 -8.63 -1.76
N ALA A 48 1.71 -8.48 -0.67
CA ALA A 48 2.48 -7.28 -0.37
C ALA A 48 3.51 -6.95 -1.46
N ASP A 49 4.23 -7.95 -1.99
CA ASP A 49 5.17 -7.72 -3.10
C ASP A 49 4.45 -7.46 -4.43
N ILE A 50 3.29 -8.08 -4.67
CA ILE A 50 2.49 -7.77 -5.86
C ILE A 50 2.11 -6.29 -5.88
N VAL A 51 1.65 -5.73 -4.75
CA VAL A 51 1.30 -4.31 -4.66
C VAL A 51 2.53 -3.42 -4.93
N ALA A 52 3.68 -3.75 -4.33
CA ALA A 52 4.91 -2.98 -4.52
C ALA A 52 5.41 -3.01 -5.97
N LEU A 53 5.36 -4.18 -6.62
CA LEU A 53 5.74 -4.34 -8.02
C LEU A 53 4.74 -3.66 -8.97
N ALA A 54 3.43 -3.80 -8.71
CA ALA A 54 2.39 -3.15 -9.48
C ALA A 54 2.51 -1.62 -9.44
N ALA A 55 2.84 -1.04 -8.28
CA ALA A 55 3.08 0.40 -8.16
C ALA A 55 4.25 0.86 -9.04
N ARG A 56 5.38 0.13 -9.03
CA ARG A 56 6.53 0.42 -9.90
C ARG A 56 6.16 0.31 -11.37
N ASP A 57 5.46 -0.75 -11.75
CA ASP A 57 5.04 -0.99 -13.14
C ASP A 57 4.07 0.10 -13.62
N ALA A 58 3.14 0.56 -12.77
CA ALA A 58 2.23 1.67 -13.08
C ALA A 58 2.98 2.99 -13.33
N ILE A 59 4.01 3.29 -12.52
CA ILE A 59 4.87 4.46 -12.72
C ILE A 59 5.62 4.35 -14.06
N ALA A 60 6.20 3.19 -14.36
CA ALA A 60 6.93 2.97 -15.61
C ALA A 60 6.02 3.11 -16.84
N LEU A 61 4.79 2.56 -16.79
CA LEU A 61 3.78 2.70 -17.84
C LEU A 61 3.31 4.15 -18.03
N SER A 62 3.41 4.97 -16.99
CA SER A 62 3.12 6.40 -17.02
C SER A 62 4.31 7.26 -17.47
N ASN A 63 5.34 6.65 -18.07
CA ASN A 63 6.62 7.27 -18.44
C ASN A 63 7.41 7.85 -17.25
N GLY A 64 7.18 7.34 -16.05
CA GLY A 64 7.95 7.67 -14.86
C GLY A 64 9.31 6.95 -14.80
N PRO A 65 10.10 7.23 -13.75
CA PRO A 65 11.40 6.62 -13.57
C PRO A 65 11.28 5.12 -13.29
N SER A 66 12.21 4.35 -13.85
CA SER A 66 12.37 2.93 -13.50
C SER A 66 13.27 2.79 -12.28
N TYR A 67 12.88 1.93 -11.35
CA TYR A 67 13.66 1.58 -10.17
C TYR A 67 13.46 0.11 -9.81
N GLN A 68 14.43 -0.44 -9.07
CA GLN A 68 14.34 -1.81 -8.55
C GLN A 68 13.52 -1.82 -7.26
N VAL A 69 12.58 -2.76 -7.17
CA VAL A 69 11.77 -2.97 -5.98
C VAL A 69 12.38 -4.13 -5.20
N PRO A 70 12.81 -3.95 -3.94
CA PRO A 70 13.22 -5.08 -3.12
C PRO A 70 12.00 -5.97 -2.86
N THR A 71 12.15 -7.28 -3.04
CA THR A 71 11.10 -8.29 -2.80
C THR A 71 11.43 -9.12 -1.54
N GLY A 72 10.48 -9.94 -1.10
CA GLY A 72 10.57 -10.75 0.11
C GLY A 72 9.66 -10.26 1.24
N ARG A 73 8.71 -9.35 0.97
CA ARG A 73 7.70 -8.98 1.95
C ARG A 73 6.81 -10.19 2.24
N ARG A 74 6.26 -10.24 3.44
CA ARG A 74 5.29 -11.25 3.85
C ARG A 74 3.95 -10.61 4.07
N ASP A 75 2.91 -11.38 3.79
CA ASP A 75 1.53 -10.96 4.00
C ASP A 75 1.21 -10.96 5.49
N GLY A 76 0.61 -9.88 5.96
CA GLY A 76 0.04 -9.78 7.30
C GLY A 76 -1.21 -10.64 7.41
N GLU A 77 -1.57 -11.00 8.65
CA GLU A 77 -2.77 -11.80 8.93
C GLU A 77 -3.88 -10.97 9.60
N VAL A 78 -3.56 -9.72 9.96
CA VAL A 78 -4.44 -8.84 10.71
C VAL A 78 -4.76 -7.62 9.87
N SER A 79 -6.05 -7.32 9.76
CA SER A 79 -6.58 -6.11 9.15
C SER A 79 -7.54 -5.44 10.12
N ASN A 80 -7.32 -4.14 10.33
CA ASN A 80 -8.09 -3.33 11.27
C ASN A 80 -8.21 -1.91 10.74
N VAL A 81 -9.39 -1.30 10.89
CA VAL A 81 -9.63 0.11 10.57
C VAL A 81 -8.63 1.07 11.21
N THR A 82 -8.15 0.76 12.43
CA THR A 82 -7.20 1.61 13.15
C THR A 82 -5.83 1.70 12.48
N LEU A 83 -5.50 0.78 11.56
CA LEU A 83 -4.25 0.83 10.80
C LEU A 83 -4.20 2.04 9.86
N ALA A 84 -5.34 2.65 9.54
CA ALA A 84 -5.46 3.84 8.70
C ALA A 84 -5.56 5.15 9.50
N ASP A 85 -5.54 5.13 10.84
CA ASP A 85 -5.75 6.32 11.67
C ASP A 85 -4.65 7.39 11.46
N ASP A 86 -3.43 6.95 11.16
CA ASP A 86 -2.27 7.82 10.90
C ASP A 86 -2.20 8.32 9.45
N MET A 87 -3.18 8.00 8.60
CA MET A 87 -3.14 8.41 7.20
C MET A 87 -3.24 9.94 7.08
N PRO A 88 -2.46 10.58 6.18
CA PRO A 88 -2.61 11.99 5.85
C PRO A 88 -4.04 12.31 5.39
N ASP A 89 -4.60 13.41 5.89
CA ASP A 89 -5.90 13.93 5.46
C ASP A 89 -5.73 15.24 4.67
N VAL A 90 -6.63 15.51 3.73
CA VAL A 90 -6.64 16.74 2.93
C VAL A 90 -6.76 18.02 3.76
N SER A 91 -7.30 17.91 4.97
CA SER A 91 -7.46 19.01 5.93
C SER A 91 -6.28 19.16 6.90
N ASP A 92 -5.29 18.26 6.85
CA ASP A 92 -4.10 18.35 7.71
C ASP A 92 -3.26 19.58 7.36
N SER A 93 -2.79 20.28 8.40
CA SER A 93 -1.77 21.31 8.24
C SER A 93 -0.42 20.69 7.85
N ILE A 94 0.45 21.48 7.22
CA ILE A 94 1.82 21.06 6.87
C ILE A 94 2.58 20.50 8.08
N GLN A 95 2.37 21.04 9.29
CA GLN A 95 3.03 20.54 10.50
C GLN A 95 2.53 19.13 10.90
N GLN A 96 1.24 18.86 10.73
CA GLN A 96 0.68 17.53 10.94
C GLN A 96 1.21 16.54 9.90
N LEU A 97 1.26 16.93 8.62
CA LEU A 97 1.81 16.09 7.55
C LEU A 97 3.28 15.73 7.82
N LYS A 98 4.11 16.72 8.19
CA LYS A 98 5.51 16.47 8.59
C LYS A 98 5.61 15.48 9.75
N THR A 99 4.74 15.62 10.76
CA THR A 99 4.73 14.73 11.93
C THR A 99 4.36 13.30 11.55
N LYS A 100 3.31 13.11 10.74
CA LYS A 100 2.87 11.80 10.24
C LYS A 100 3.96 11.10 9.41
N PHE A 101 4.64 11.84 8.53
CA PHE A 101 5.74 11.30 7.74
C PHE A 101 6.94 10.91 8.62
N LEU A 102 7.31 11.75 9.60
CA LEU A 102 8.36 11.43 10.55
C LEU A 102 8.06 10.17 11.37
N HIS A 103 6.80 9.93 11.76
CA HIS A 103 6.38 8.70 12.45
C HIS A 103 6.57 7.44 11.59
N LYS A 104 6.59 7.57 10.26
CA LYS A 104 6.91 6.48 9.33
C LYS A 104 8.40 6.45 8.93
N GLY A 105 9.24 7.27 9.59
CA GLY A 105 10.67 7.37 9.30
C GLY A 105 10.99 8.12 8.01
N LEU A 106 10.05 8.93 7.50
CA LEU A 106 10.21 9.72 6.28
C LEU A 106 10.54 11.18 6.60
N SER A 107 11.36 11.80 5.76
CA SER A 107 11.81 13.18 5.91
C SER A 107 10.83 14.19 5.28
N GLU A 108 11.03 15.48 5.55
CA GLU A 108 10.27 16.55 4.88
C GLU A 108 10.47 16.55 3.36
N LYS A 109 11.64 16.09 2.90
CA LYS A 109 11.90 15.95 1.46
C LYS A 109 11.03 14.84 0.87
N ASP A 110 10.85 13.74 1.60
CA ASP A 110 10.00 12.63 1.16
C ASP A 110 8.53 13.05 1.11
N LEU A 111 8.08 13.89 2.05
CA LEU A 111 6.75 14.52 1.98
C LEU A 111 6.54 15.26 0.67
N VAL A 112 7.51 16.09 0.25
CA VAL A 112 7.41 16.86 -1.01
C VAL A 112 7.47 15.94 -2.23
N LEU A 113 8.29 14.88 -2.20
CA LEU A 113 8.45 13.97 -3.34
C LEU A 113 7.29 12.97 -3.52
N LEU A 114 6.54 12.68 -2.46
CA LEU A 114 5.44 11.69 -2.44
C LEU A 114 4.04 12.34 -2.42
N SER A 115 3.95 13.67 -2.45
CA SER A 115 2.70 14.43 -2.61
C SER A 115 2.35 14.62 -4.09
#